data_AF-A0A925LME3-F1
#
_entry.id   AF-A0A925LME3-F1
#
_cell.length_a   1.000
_cell.length_b   1.000
_cell.length_c   1.000
_cell.angle_alpha   90.00
_cell.angle_beta   90.00
_cell.angle_gamma   90.00
#
_symmetry.space_group_name_H-M   'P 1'
#
loop_
_entity.id
_entity.type
_entity.pdbx_description
1 polymer ?
#
loop_
_entity_poly.entity_id
_entity_poly.type
_entity_poly.pdbx_seq_one_letter_code
_entity_poly.pdbx_strand_id
1 'polypeptide(L)'
;MKYIQNFKGRSYGFADLKTLLAKASPLRSADELAGIAAVSEEERAVAQWLLADLPLTTILVEPLIPPEQDEVSRLIDESHDRDAFAPLSSLTVGELREWLLSDSTSDAEIAAVRWGLTPEMAAAVSKIMRNQDLIAVARRCSVTTRFRNTIGLPGRLSTRLQPNHPTDDPRGIAASVLDGLLYGSGDAVIGINPATDSPRNVEGLLHLLDDIIQRHEIPTQSCVLAHVSTTLELMRRGAPVDLV
;
A
#
# COMPACT_ATOMS: atom_id res chain seq x y z
N MET A 1 23.77 16.65 -14.07
CA MET A 1 22.58 15.76 -14.13
C MET A 1 23.11 14.35 -14.24
N LYS A 2 22.64 13.43 -13.39
CA LYS A 2 23.15 12.06 -13.34
C LYS A 2 22.51 11.16 -14.40
N TYR A 3 21.27 11.44 -14.75
CA TYR A 3 20.46 10.67 -15.68
C TYR A 3 20.15 11.54 -16.90
N ILE A 4 20.59 11.13 -18.09
CA ILE A 4 20.46 11.93 -19.32
C ILE A 4 19.95 11.04 -20.46
N GLN A 5 18.95 11.51 -21.20
CA GLN A 5 18.43 10.86 -22.40
C GLN A 5 18.33 11.86 -23.54
N ASN A 6 18.75 11.47 -24.75
CA ASN A 6 18.60 12.27 -25.95
C ASN A 6 17.37 11.80 -26.74
N PHE A 7 16.46 12.73 -27.05
CA PHE A 7 15.26 12.45 -27.83
C PHE A 7 14.99 13.59 -28.81
N LYS A 8 14.81 13.26 -30.10
CA LYS A 8 14.54 14.22 -31.19
C LYS A 8 15.51 15.43 -31.22
N GLY A 9 16.80 15.20 -30.96
CA GLY A 9 17.81 16.26 -30.97
C GLY A 9 17.80 17.18 -29.74
N ARG A 10 17.00 16.87 -28.71
CA ARG A 10 17.01 17.54 -27.41
C ARG A 10 17.58 16.60 -26.35
N SER A 11 18.34 17.16 -25.42
CA SER A 11 18.85 16.43 -24.26
C SER A 11 17.97 16.72 -23.05
N TYR A 12 17.42 15.67 -22.44
CA TYR A 12 16.67 15.72 -21.20
C TYR A 12 17.57 15.18 -20.12
N GLY A 13 17.65 15.88 -18.99
CA GLY A 13 18.43 15.38 -17.88
C GLY A 13 17.73 15.59 -16.54
N PHE A 14 17.89 14.60 -15.69
CA PHE A 14 17.34 14.52 -14.35
C PHE A 14 18.50 14.52 -13.36
N ALA A 15 18.39 15.34 -12.32
CA ALA A 15 19.49 15.58 -11.39
C ALA A 15 19.90 14.29 -10.66
N ASP A 16 18.90 13.54 -10.19
CA ASP A 16 19.01 12.37 -9.34
C ASP A 16 17.82 11.39 -9.57
N LEU A 17 17.84 10.25 -8.87
CA LEU A 17 16.83 9.21 -9.00
C LEU A 17 15.46 9.70 -8.51
N LYS A 18 15.44 10.55 -7.48
CA LYS A 18 14.22 11.17 -6.94
C LYS A 18 13.50 12.00 -8.00
N THR A 19 14.25 12.83 -8.73
CA THR A 19 13.75 13.64 -9.84
C THR A 19 13.25 12.75 -10.98
N LEU A 20 14.01 11.71 -11.36
CA LEU A 20 13.61 10.77 -12.41
C LEU A 20 12.27 10.09 -12.07
N LEU A 21 12.14 9.53 -10.86
CA LEU A 21 10.91 8.86 -10.39
C LEU A 21 9.73 9.82 -10.31
N ALA A 22 9.95 11.07 -9.91
CA ALA A 22 8.89 12.07 -9.87
C ALA A 22 8.38 12.38 -11.28
N LYS A 23 9.30 12.67 -12.21
CA LYS A 23 9.00 13.04 -13.61
C LYS A 23 8.40 11.87 -14.41
N ALA A 24 8.69 10.62 -14.05
CA ALA A 24 8.11 9.43 -14.67
C ALA A 24 6.66 9.13 -14.23
N SER A 25 6.14 9.82 -13.19
CA SER A 25 4.77 9.60 -12.71
C SER A 25 3.74 10.07 -13.74
N PRO A 26 2.56 9.42 -13.85
CA PRO A 26 1.40 10.00 -14.52
C PRO A 26 1.04 11.38 -13.93
N LEU A 27 0.36 12.23 -14.70
CA LEU A 27 0.01 13.58 -14.24
C LEU A 27 -0.90 13.53 -13.01
N ARG A 28 -0.47 14.20 -11.93
CA ARG A 28 -1.20 14.31 -10.66
C ARG A 28 -1.10 15.74 -10.14
N SER A 29 -2.22 16.30 -9.71
CA SER A 29 -2.29 17.69 -9.24
C SER A 29 -1.38 17.98 -8.04
N ALA A 30 -1.19 17.01 -7.14
CA ALA A 30 -0.29 17.16 -6.00
C ALA A 30 1.18 17.24 -6.41
N ASP A 31 1.59 16.46 -7.43
CA ASP A 31 2.96 16.48 -7.95
C ASP A 31 3.25 17.81 -8.69
N GLU A 32 2.23 18.38 -9.36
CA GLU A 32 2.31 19.73 -9.94
C GLU A 32 2.44 20.80 -8.85
N LEU A 33 1.61 20.72 -7.81
CA LEU A 33 1.65 21.66 -6.69
C LEU A 33 3.00 21.61 -5.96
N ALA A 34 3.59 20.42 -5.81
CA ALA A 34 4.91 20.23 -5.24
C ALA A 34 6.06 20.61 -6.19
N GLY A 35 5.77 20.96 -7.46
CA GLY A 35 6.77 21.35 -8.45
C GLY A 35 7.63 20.20 -8.99
N ILE A 36 7.21 18.95 -8.79
CA ILE A 36 7.99 17.76 -9.14
C ILE A 36 7.46 17.02 -10.38
N ALA A 37 6.23 17.32 -10.82
CA ALA A 37 5.64 16.75 -12.04
C ALA A 37 6.44 17.12 -13.30
N ALA A 38 6.39 16.25 -14.31
CA ALA A 38 6.94 16.57 -15.63
C ALA A 38 6.22 17.76 -16.26
N VAL A 39 6.97 18.65 -16.92
CA VAL A 39 6.44 19.88 -17.53
C VAL A 39 5.73 19.62 -18.87
N SER A 40 5.87 18.40 -19.41
CA SER A 40 5.20 17.96 -20.62
C SER A 40 5.10 16.43 -20.67
N GLU A 41 4.18 15.91 -21.50
CA GLU A 41 4.12 14.47 -21.79
C GLU A 41 5.40 13.94 -22.46
N GLU A 42 6.11 14.79 -23.21
CA GLU A 42 7.39 14.42 -23.81
C GLU A 42 8.47 14.18 -22.74
N GLU A 43 8.62 15.11 -21.78
CA GLU A 43 9.54 14.91 -20.65
C GLU A 43 9.16 13.68 -19.82
N ARG A 44 7.86 13.46 -19.59
CA ARG A 44 7.35 12.29 -18.86
C ARG A 44 7.71 10.99 -19.56
N ALA A 45 7.45 10.90 -20.87
CA ALA A 45 7.76 9.72 -21.67
C ALA A 45 9.27 9.44 -21.71
N VAL A 46 10.10 10.49 -21.80
CA VAL A 46 11.56 10.36 -21.74
C VAL A 46 12.03 9.91 -20.36
N ALA A 47 11.43 10.42 -19.28
CA ALA A 47 11.70 9.97 -17.91
C ALA A 47 11.32 8.49 -17.72
N GLN A 48 10.16 8.06 -18.24
CA GLN A 48 9.72 6.66 -18.19
C GLN A 48 10.63 5.73 -19.00
N TRP A 49 11.12 6.18 -20.16
CA TRP A 49 12.10 5.44 -20.94
C TRP A 49 13.40 5.25 -20.13
N LEU A 50 13.99 6.34 -19.64
CA LEU A 50 15.21 6.23 -18.85
C LEU A 50 15.02 5.39 -17.59
N LEU A 51 13.86 5.52 -16.93
CA LEU A 51 13.51 4.71 -15.77
C LEU A 51 13.39 3.21 -16.12
N ALA A 52 12.85 2.87 -17.29
CA ALA A 52 12.76 1.48 -17.75
C ALA A 52 14.15 0.86 -17.97
N ASP A 53 15.13 1.63 -18.45
CA ASP A 53 16.51 1.16 -18.68
C ASP A 53 17.37 1.15 -17.39
N LEU A 54 16.82 1.57 -16.24
CA LEU A 54 17.53 1.64 -14.97
C LEU A 54 17.71 0.25 -14.33
N PRO A 55 18.94 -0.19 -13.98
CA PRO A 55 19.15 -1.42 -13.22
C PRO A 55 18.47 -1.38 -11.84
N LEU A 56 17.84 -2.47 -11.42
CA LEU A 56 17.21 -2.55 -10.09
C LEU A 56 18.21 -2.31 -8.96
N THR A 57 19.44 -2.80 -9.11
CA THR A 57 20.52 -2.59 -8.13
C THR A 57 20.85 -1.11 -7.90
N THR A 58 20.63 -0.24 -8.88
CA THR A 58 20.84 1.20 -8.71
C THR A 58 19.91 1.77 -7.65
N ILE A 59 18.68 1.27 -7.53
CA ILE A 59 17.70 1.71 -6.53
C ILE A 59 18.15 1.34 -5.11
N LEU A 60 18.85 0.21 -4.95
CA LEU A 60 19.42 -0.20 -3.65
C LEU A 60 20.64 0.65 -3.24
N VAL A 61 21.48 1.00 -4.22
CA VAL A 61 22.72 1.76 -3.98
C VAL A 61 22.43 3.27 -3.82
N GLU A 62 21.32 3.75 -4.36
CA GLU A 62 20.92 5.16 -4.36
C GLU A 62 19.57 5.36 -3.67
N PRO A 63 19.48 5.20 -2.35
CA PRO A 63 18.23 5.38 -1.63
C PRO A 63 17.71 6.82 -1.78
N LEU A 64 16.39 6.98 -1.96
CA LEU A 64 15.78 8.30 -2.14
C LEU A 64 15.87 9.18 -0.89
N ILE A 65 15.87 8.52 0.27
CA ILE A 65 16.10 9.10 1.59
C ILE A 65 17.12 8.19 2.28
N PRO A 66 18.24 8.74 2.79
CA PRO A 66 19.27 7.90 3.40
C PRO A 66 18.77 7.19 4.68
N PRO A 67 18.98 5.87 4.86
CA PRO A 67 18.54 5.09 6.03
C PRO A 67 19.04 5.60 7.39
N GLU A 68 20.17 6.30 7.40
CA GLU A 68 20.71 6.93 8.61
C GLU A 68 19.92 8.18 9.03
N GLN A 69 19.10 8.74 8.13
CA GLN A 69 18.27 9.93 8.36
C GLN A 69 16.77 9.62 8.50
N ASP A 70 16.33 8.40 8.18
CA ASP A 70 14.90 8.03 8.18
C ASP A 70 14.68 6.59 8.64
N GLU A 71 13.80 6.42 9.65
CA GLU A 71 13.52 5.11 10.25
C GLU A 71 12.74 4.17 9.31
N VAL A 72 11.94 4.70 8.38
CA VAL A 72 11.19 3.88 7.40
C VAL A 72 12.15 3.34 6.34
N SER A 73 13.03 4.19 5.80
CA SER A 73 14.09 3.76 4.88
C SER A 73 15.02 2.75 5.53
N ARG A 74 15.33 2.91 6.83
CA ARG A 74 16.09 1.91 7.58
C ARG A 74 15.36 0.58 7.70
N LEU A 75 14.08 0.61 8.07
CA LEU A 75 13.28 -0.61 8.16
C LEU A 75 13.19 -1.34 6.81
N ILE A 76 13.03 -0.60 5.71
CA ILE A 76 13.00 -1.16 4.35
C ILE A 76 14.34 -1.83 4.02
N ASP A 77 15.47 -1.16 4.27
CA ASP A 77 16.80 -1.69 4.01
C ASP A 77 17.10 -2.94 4.85
N GLU A 78 16.78 -2.91 6.15
CA GLU A 78 16.97 -4.03 7.07
C GLU A 78 16.04 -5.22 6.75
N SER A 79 14.85 -4.96 6.22
CA SER A 79 13.88 -6.00 5.84
C SER A 79 14.10 -6.56 4.42
N HIS A 80 15.00 -5.99 3.64
CA HIS A 80 15.26 -6.42 2.27
C HIS A 80 16.00 -7.77 2.23
N ASP A 81 15.36 -8.77 1.65
CA ASP A 81 15.90 -10.12 1.50
C ASP A 81 16.77 -10.22 0.24
N ARG A 82 18.09 -10.31 0.44
CA ARG A 82 19.08 -10.38 -0.65
C ARG A 82 19.00 -11.69 -1.43
N ASP A 83 18.63 -12.79 -0.79
CA ASP A 83 18.52 -14.10 -1.45
C ASP A 83 17.26 -14.13 -2.32
N ALA A 84 16.16 -13.57 -1.83
CA ALA A 84 14.94 -13.36 -2.61
C ALA A 84 15.14 -12.38 -3.79
N PHE A 85 16.04 -11.39 -3.66
CA PHE A 85 16.39 -10.44 -4.73
C PHE A 85 17.35 -11.02 -5.77
N ALA A 86 18.19 -12.01 -5.41
CA ALA A 86 19.24 -12.52 -6.28
C ALA A 86 18.78 -12.88 -7.71
N PRO A 87 17.62 -13.54 -7.93
CA PRO A 87 17.11 -13.84 -9.27
C PRO A 87 16.78 -12.59 -10.11
N LEU A 88 16.47 -11.46 -9.46
CA LEU A 88 16.09 -10.20 -10.09
C LEU A 88 17.27 -9.23 -10.25
N SER A 89 18.41 -9.51 -9.61
CA SER A 89 19.52 -8.55 -9.46
C SER A 89 20.13 -8.04 -10.77
N SER A 90 20.04 -8.81 -11.85
CA SER A 90 20.53 -8.40 -13.18
C SER A 90 19.52 -7.58 -13.99
N LEU A 91 18.27 -7.51 -13.53
CA LEU A 91 17.19 -6.89 -14.29
C LEU A 91 17.22 -5.36 -14.18
N THR A 92 16.77 -4.72 -15.24
CA THR A 92 16.29 -3.34 -15.24
C THR A 92 14.84 -3.25 -14.76
N VAL A 93 14.35 -2.04 -14.47
CA VAL A 93 12.94 -1.80 -14.14
C VAL A 93 12.01 -2.26 -15.27
N GLY A 94 12.40 -2.04 -16.53
CA GLY A 94 11.68 -2.50 -17.71
C GLY A 94 11.63 -4.03 -17.79
N GLU A 95 12.74 -4.70 -17.54
CA GLU A 95 12.79 -6.18 -17.52
C GLU A 95 12.00 -6.76 -16.33
N LEU A 96 11.97 -6.08 -15.18
CA LEU A 96 11.09 -6.46 -14.07
C LEU A 96 9.61 -6.38 -14.47
N ARG A 97 9.21 -5.34 -15.21
CA ARG A 97 7.84 -5.24 -15.76
C ARG A 97 7.53 -6.45 -16.63
N GLU A 98 8.40 -6.79 -17.58
CA GLU A 98 8.22 -7.94 -18.46
C GLU A 98 8.19 -9.26 -17.70
N TRP A 99 9.06 -9.42 -16.70
CA TRP A 99 9.11 -10.60 -15.84
C TRP A 99 7.79 -10.79 -15.06
N LEU A 100 7.21 -9.71 -14.51
CA LEU A 100 5.92 -9.73 -13.81
C LEU A 100 4.73 -10.02 -14.74
N LEU A 101 4.81 -9.61 -16.02
CA LEU A 101 3.77 -9.83 -17.02
C LEU A 101 3.91 -11.18 -17.75
N SER A 102 5.06 -11.84 -17.65
CA SER A 102 5.33 -13.07 -18.38
C SER A 102 4.49 -14.24 -17.88
N ASP A 103 3.89 -14.99 -18.83
CA ASP A 103 3.23 -16.27 -18.56
C ASP A 103 4.21 -17.38 -18.12
N SER A 104 5.51 -17.19 -18.37
CA SER A 104 6.54 -18.16 -17.97
C SER A 104 6.98 -18.03 -16.51
N THR A 105 6.84 -16.83 -15.93
CA THR A 105 6.99 -16.62 -14.51
C THR A 105 5.74 -17.18 -13.83
N SER A 106 5.87 -17.94 -12.75
CA SER A 106 4.74 -18.44 -11.96
C SER A 106 4.38 -17.48 -10.83
N ASP A 107 3.13 -17.54 -10.36
CA ASP A 107 2.68 -16.75 -9.20
C ASP A 107 3.46 -17.11 -7.91
N ALA A 108 3.96 -18.35 -7.83
CA ALA A 108 4.83 -18.80 -6.74
C ALA A 108 6.22 -18.12 -6.79
N GLU A 109 6.79 -17.92 -7.98
CA GLU A 109 8.04 -17.17 -8.16
C GLU A 109 7.85 -15.68 -7.82
N ILE A 110 6.74 -15.07 -8.23
CA ILE A 110 6.39 -13.69 -7.84
C ILE A 110 6.28 -13.57 -6.31
N ALA A 111 5.62 -14.54 -5.67
CA ALA A 111 5.50 -14.55 -4.21
C ALA A 111 6.86 -14.74 -3.51
N ALA A 112 7.75 -15.56 -4.09
CA ALA A 112 9.07 -15.85 -3.52
C ALA A 112 10.00 -14.63 -3.49
N VAL A 113 9.91 -13.73 -4.48
CA VAL A 113 10.76 -12.54 -4.56
C VAL A 113 10.23 -11.33 -3.79
N ARG A 114 9.08 -11.46 -3.11
CA ARG A 114 8.37 -10.36 -2.44
C ARG A 114 9.27 -9.45 -1.60
N TRP A 115 10.10 -10.06 -0.75
CA TRP A 115 10.97 -9.33 0.17
C TRP A 115 12.29 -8.88 -0.45
N GLY A 116 12.58 -9.32 -1.68
CA GLY A 116 13.67 -8.79 -2.50
C GLY A 116 13.29 -7.54 -3.30
N LEU A 117 12.03 -7.12 -3.30
CA LEU A 117 11.58 -5.90 -3.95
C LEU A 117 11.37 -4.79 -2.92
N THR A 118 12.10 -3.69 -3.04
CA THR A 118 11.85 -2.50 -2.22
C THR A 118 10.63 -1.72 -2.70
N PRO A 119 10.01 -0.88 -1.85
CA PRO A 119 8.93 0.01 -2.27
C PRO A 119 9.30 0.91 -3.45
N GLU A 120 10.56 1.37 -3.53
CA GLU A 120 11.06 2.16 -4.65
C GLU A 120 11.11 1.37 -5.95
N MET A 121 11.46 0.08 -5.94
CA MET A 121 11.38 -0.79 -7.12
C MET A 121 9.93 -0.99 -7.57
N ALA A 122 9.02 -1.24 -6.62
CA ALA A 122 7.59 -1.36 -6.90
C ALA A 122 7.00 -0.05 -7.47
N ALA A 123 7.44 1.11 -6.95
CA ALA A 123 7.08 2.41 -7.46
C ALA A 123 7.66 2.65 -8.87
N ALA A 124 8.92 2.26 -9.11
CA ALA A 124 9.57 2.41 -10.40
C ALA A 124 8.84 1.62 -11.50
N VAL A 125 8.56 0.34 -11.24
CA VAL A 125 7.93 -0.54 -12.22
C VAL A 125 6.47 -0.13 -12.50
N SER A 126 5.72 0.29 -11.47
CA SER A 126 4.33 0.75 -11.64
C SER A 126 4.22 2.04 -12.46
N LYS A 127 5.24 2.92 -12.43
CA LYS A 127 5.27 4.16 -13.23
C LYS A 127 5.40 3.92 -14.74
N ILE A 128 5.88 2.75 -15.16
CA ILE A 128 6.06 2.38 -16.57
C ILE A 128 5.03 1.34 -17.04
N MET A 129 4.01 1.06 -16.23
CA MET A 129 2.91 0.15 -16.53
C MET A 129 1.67 0.93 -16.98
N ARG A 130 0.92 0.37 -17.93
CA ARG A 130 -0.42 0.83 -18.26
C ARG A 130 -1.42 0.28 -17.25
N ASN A 131 -2.65 0.80 -17.25
CA ASN A 131 -3.71 0.32 -16.36
C ASN A 131 -3.96 -1.19 -16.50
N GLN A 132 -3.89 -1.74 -17.73
CA GLN A 132 -4.08 -3.17 -17.97
C GLN A 132 -2.95 -4.00 -17.35
N ASP A 133 -1.71 -3.53 -17.46
CA ASP A 133 -0.54 -4.19 -16.86
C ASP A 133 -0.66 -4.21 -15.34
N LEU A 134 -1.05 -3.08 -14.73
CA LEU A 134 -1.26 -2.98 -13.28
C LEU A 134 -2.32 -3.98 -12.80
N ILE A 135 -3.45 -4.11 -13.53
CA ILE A 135 -4.52 -5.06 -13.20
C ILE A 135 -4.02 -6.51 -13.37
N ALA A 136 -3.31 -6.79 -14.45
CA ALA A 136 -2.80 -8.13 -14.75
C ALA A 136 -1.79 -8.60 -13.71
N VAL A 137 -0.82 -7.75 -13.36
CA VAL A 137 0.20 -8.06 -12.33
C VAL A 137 -0.44 -8.15 -10.94
N ALA A 138 -1.30 -7.20 -10.56
CA ALA A 138 -1.94 -7.22 -9.25
C ALA A 138 -2.78 -8.49 -9.01
N ARG A 139 -3.42 -9.03 -10.05
CA ARG A 139 -4.18 -10.29 -9.97
C ARG A 139 -3.31 -11.49 -9.59
N ARG A 140 -2.02 -11.46 -9.95
CA ARG A 140 -1.05 -12.53 -9.70
C ARG A 140 -0.38 -12.41 -8.33
N CYS A 141 -0.29 -11.20 -7.80
CA CYS A 141 0.25 -10.90 -6.48
C CYS A 141 -0.76 -11.24 -5.35
N SER A 142 -1.07 -12.53 -5.16
CA SER A 142 -2.03 -12.96 -4.14
C SER A 142 -1.47 -12.83 -2.71
N VAL A 143 -2.20 -12.13 -1.84
CA VAL A 143 -1.87 -12.02 -0.40
C VAL A 143 -3.06 -12.51 0.40
N THR A 144 -2.87 -13.59 1.16
CA THR A 144 -3.88 -14.13 2.08
C THR A 144 -3.43 -13.94 3.52
N THR A 145 -4.29 -13.36 4.35
CA THR A 145 -4.04 -13.20 5.79
C THR A 145 -5.25 -13.72 6.58
N ARG A 146 -5.02 -14.06 7.85
CA ARG A 146 -6.05 -14.61 8.73
C ARG A 146 -5.96 -13.99 10.11
N PHE A 147 -7.12 -13.62 10.64
CA PHE A 147 -7.34 -13.34 12.05
C PHE A 147 -8.57 -14.15 12.53
N ARG A 148 -9.72 -13.51 12.79
CA ARG A 148 -10.98 -14.22 13.10
C ARG A 148 -11.57 -14.91 11.86
N ASN A 149 -11.40 -14.31 10.69
CA ASN A 149 -11.68 -14.90 9.40
C ASN A 149 -10.46 -14.80 8.46
N THR A 150 -10.61 -15.20 7.19
CA THR A 150 -9.54 -15.20 6.19
C THR A 150 -9.89 -14.28 5.03
N ILE A 151 -9.02 -13.32 4.73
CA ILE A 151 -9.16 -12.34 3.66
C ILE A 151 -8.11 -12.60 2.56
N GLY A 152 -8.48 -12.32 1.31
CA GLY A 152 -7.58 -12.42 0.15
C GLY A 152 -7.61 -13.75 -0.62
N LEU A 153 -8.55 -14.65 -0.31
CA LEU A 153 -8.75 -15.89 -1.06
C LEU A 153 -9.36 -15.61 -2.45
N PRO A 154 -8.99 -16.38 -3.50
CA PRO A 154 -9.56 -16.22 -4.84
C PRO A 154 -11.09 -16.33 -4.87
N GLY A 155 -11.72 -15.49 -5.70
CA GLY A 155 -13.17 -15.46 -5.86
C GLY A 155 -13.94 -14.82 -4.71
N ARG A 156 -13.25 -14.15 -3.76
CA ARG A 156 -13.87 -13.42 -2.65
C ARG A 156 -13.54 -11.93 -2.73
N LEU A 157 -14.52 -11.10 -2.39
CA LEU A 157 -14.35 -9.66 -2.22
C LEU A 157 -14.88 -9.30 -0.84
N SER A 158 -13.98 -8.88 0.04
CA SER A 158 -14.34 -8.46 1.40
C SER A 158 -14.57 -6.96 1.48
N THR A 159 -15.45 -6.54 2.37
CA THR A 159 -15.77 -5.12 2.59
C THR A 159 -15.57 -4.72 4.04
N ARG A 160 -15.13 -3.47 4.21
CA ARG A 160 -15.17 -2.80 5.50
C ARG A 160 -16.57 -2.22 5.71
N LEU A 161 -17.15 -2.47 6.88
CA LEU A 161 -18.32 -1.75 7.36
C LEU A 161 -17.86 -0.65 8.32
N GLN A 162 -18.03 0.62 7.92
CA GLN A 162 -17.56 1.78 8.68
C GLN A 162 -18.74 2.66 9.13
N PRO A 163 -19.38 2.34 10.28
CA PRO A 163 -20.59 2.99 10.75
C PRO A 163 -20.25 4.28 11.52
N ASN A 164 -19.64 5.26 10.86
CA ASN A 164 -19.30 6.54 11.50
C ASN A 164 -20.56 7.35 11.81
N HIS A 165 -20.59 8.00 12.97
CA HIS A 165 -21.65 8.94 13.34
C HIS A 165 -21.04 10.30 13.72
N PRO A 166 -21.63 11.45 13.32
CA PRO A 166 -21.03 12.77 13.58
C PRO A 166 -20.72 13.09 15.04
N THR A 167 -21.41 12.43 15.96
CA THR A 167 -21.27 12.58 17.41
C THR A 167 -21.02 11.26 18.13
N ASP A 168 -20.68 10.19 17.40
CA ASP A 168 -20.55 8.83 17.93
C ASP A 168 -21.77 8.34 18.74
N ASP A 169 -23.01 8.64 18.32
CA ASP A 169 -24.21 8.13 19.03
C ASP A 169 -24.26 6.60 18.89
N PRO A 170 -24.19 5.82 19.99
CA PRO A 170 -24.20 4.36 19.93
C PRO A 170 -25.39 3.78 19.17
N ARG A 171 -26.56 4.44 19.21
CA ARG A 171 -27.75 3.96 18.49
C ARG A 171 -27.64 4.16 16.99
N GLY A 172 -27.11 5.29 16.56
CA GLY A 172 -26.88 5.58 15.14
C GLY A 172 -25.84 4.63 14.55
N ILE A 173 -24.78 4.38 15.31
CA ILE A 173 -23.74 3.40 14.97
C ILE A 173 -24.33 2.01 14.85
N ALA A 174 -25.04 1.53 15.89
CA ALA A 174 -25.64 0.19 15.89
C ALA A 174 -26.66 -0.01 14.74
N ALA A 175 -27.45 1.02 14.41
CA ALA A 175 -28.35 0.98 13.27
C ALA A 175 -27.59 0.83 11.94
N SER A 176 -26.49 1.55 11.76
CA SER A 176 -25.65 1.44 10.55
C SER A 176 -24.90 0.10 10.48
N VAL A 177 -24.49 -0.45 11.63
CA VAL A 177 -23.92 -1.82 11.69
C VAL A 177 -24.94 -2.84 11.22
N LEU A 178 -26.17 -2.78 11.75
CA LEU A 178 -27.24 -3.70 11.35
C LEU A 178 -27.54 -3.61 9.85
N ASP A 179 -27.71 -2.39 9.32
CA ASP A 179 -27.98 -2.17 7.91
C ASP A 179 -26.86 -2.76 7.03
N GLY A 180 -25.60 -2.46 7.35
CA GLY A 180 -24.46 -3.00 6.60
C GLY A 180 -24.36 -4.53 6.62
N LEU A 181 -24.63 -5.15 7.77
CA LEU A 181 -24.63 -6.61 7.90
C LEU A 181 -25.73 -7.26 7.05
N LEU A 182 -26.91 -6.63 6.90
CA LEU A 182 -27.98 -7.12 6.03
C LEU A 182 -27.58 -7.14 4.54
N TYR A 183 -26.61 -6.31 4.14
CA TYR A 183 -26.00 -6.33 2.81
C TYR A 183 -24.77 -7.27 2.70
N GLY A 184 -24.45 -8.03 3.75
CA GLY A 184 -23.27 -8.89 3.80
C GLY A 184 -21.95 -8.12 3.93
N SER A 185 -21.99 -6.88 4.41
CA SER A 185 -20.80 -6.05 4.60
C SER A 185 -20.15 -6.26 5.97
N GLY A 186 -18.84 -6.06 6.05
CA GLY A 186 -18.10 -6.06 7.31
C GLY A 186 -17.31 -7.33 7.59
N ASP A 187 -17.16 -8.22 6.61
CA ASP A 187 -16.28 -9.38 6.73
C ASP A 187 -14.79 -8.99 6.76
N ALA A 188 -14.38 -7.86 6.16
CA ALA A 188 -13.01 -7.38 6.30
C ALA A 188 -12.76 -6.82 7.71
N VAL A 189 -13.67 -5.98 8.20
CA VAL A 189 -13.66 -5.36 9.53
C VAL A 189 -14.96 -4.56 9.72
N ILE A 190 -15.53 -4.58 10.92
CA ILE A 190 -16.51 -3.58 11.36
C ILE A 190 -15.73 -2.52 12.14
N GLY A 191 -15.54 -1.33 11.57
CA GLY A 191 -14.60 -0.38 12.15
C GLY A 191 -15.03 1.08 12.13
N ILE A 192 -14.94 1.76 13.27
CA ILE A 192 -15.39 3.15 13.47
C ILE A 192 -14.20 4.10 13.42
N ASN A 193 -14.29 5.18 12.67
CA ASN A 193 -13.43 6.35 12.87
C ASN A 193 -14.17 7.30 13.83
N PRO A 194 -13.73 7.38 15.11
CA PRO A 194 -14.50 8.10 16.12
C PRO A 194 -14.45 9.61 15.87
N ALA A 195 -15.57 10.29 16.13
CA ALA A 195 -15.64 11.75 16.10
C ALA A 195 -14.73 12.40 17.15
N THR A 196 -14.42 11.69 18.24
CA THR A 196 -13.46 12.14 19.26
C THR A 196 -12.47 11.03 19.64
N ASP A 197 -11.19 11.40 19.79
CA ASP A 197 -10.11 10.49 20.23
C ASP A 197 -10.01 10.39 21.77
N SER A 198 -11.14 10.52 22.47
CA SER A 198 -11.19 10.35 23.93
C SER A 198 -11.07 8.87 24.28
N PRO A 199 -10.12 8.44 25.14
CA PRO A 199 -9.97 7.02 25.49
C PRO A 199 -11.27 6.40 26.01
N ARG A 200 -12.07 7.15 26.77
CA ARG A 200 -13.38 6.70 27.28
C ARG A 200 -14.39 6.45 26.15
N ASN A 201 -14.40 7.32 25.13
CA ASN A 201 -15.28 7.18 23.98
C ASN A 201 -14.87 5.95 23.16
N VAL A 202 -13.58 5.85 22.84
CA VAL A 202 -13.00 4.71 22.11
C VAL A 202 -13.28 3.38 22.82
N GLU A 203 -13.10 3.31 24.13
CA GLU A 203 -13.43 2.14 24.95
C GLU A 203 -14.91 1.76 24.84
N GLY A 204 -15.82 2.74 24.94
CA GLY A 204 -17.25 2.51 24.77
C GLY A 204 -17.63 1.98 23.39
N LEU A 205 -16.98 2.49 22.34
CA LEU A 205 -17.19 2.03 20.96
C LEU A 205 -16.63 0.63 20.73
N LEU A 206 -15.47 0.29 21.32
CA LEU A 206 -14.91 -1.06 21.27
C LEU A 206 -15.87 -2.08 21.90
N HIS A 207 -16.39 -1.78 23.09
CA HIS A 207 -17.37 -2.63 23.75
C HIS A 207 -18.68 -2.74 22.95
N LEU A 208 -19.17 -1.65 22.38
CA LEU A 208 -20.37 -1.68 21.52
C LEU A 208 -20.20 -2.66 20.35
N LEU A 209 -19.06 -2.63 19.66
CA LEU A 209 -18.80 -3.52 18.54
C LEU A 209 -18.59 -4.97 18.98
N ASP A 210 -17.82 -5.21 20.05
CA ASP A 210 -17.61 -6.57 20.58
C ASP A 210 -18.94 -7.18 21.04
N ASP A 211 -19.79 -6.44 21.75
CA ASP A 211 -21.11 -6.91 22.19
C ASP A 211 -21.97 -7.37 21.01
N ILE A 212 -22.00 -6.61 19.91
CA ILE A 212 -22.74 -6.99 18.69
C ILE A 212 -22.14 -8.25 18.06
N ILE A 213 -20.82 -8.31 17.91
CA ILE A 213 -20.12 -9.43 17.28
C ILE A 213 -20.33 -10.72 18.09
N GLN A 214 -20.11 -10.68 19.40
CA GLN A 214 -20.22 -11.85 20.27
C GLN A 214 -21.67 -12.33 20.38
N ARG A 215 -22.63 -11.41 20.54
CA ARG A 215 -24.05 -11.76 20.67
C ARG A 215 -24.62 -12.48 19.44
N HIS A 216 -24.10 -12.15 18.27
CA HIS A 216 -24.56 -12.71 16.99
C HIS A 216 -23.56 -13.70 16.37
N GLU A 217 -22.48 -14.05 17.10
CA GLU A 217 -21.41 -14.95 16.66
C GLU A 217 -20.86 -14.59 15.26
N ILE A 218 -20.72 -13.29 14.99
CA ILE A 218 -20.35 -12.79 13.65
C ILE A 218 -18.87 -13.12 13.40
N PRO A 219 -18.52 -13.84 12.32
CA PRO A 219 -17.13 -14.22 12.04
C PRO A 219 -16.36 -13.05 11.41
N THR A 220 -16.16 -11.98 12.18
CA THR A 220 -15.43 -10.78 11.79
C THR A 220 -14.68 -10.19 12.98
N GLN A 221 -13.93 -9.11 12.73
CA GLN A 221 -13.13 -8.37 13.68
C GLN A 221 -13.61 -6.92 13.80
N SER A 222 -13.44 -6.35 14.99
CA SER A 222 -13.70 -4.94 15.26
C SER A 222 -12.45 -4.06 15.12
N CYS A 223 -12.63 -2.77 14.90
CA CYS A 223 -11.55 -1.77 14.99
C CYS A 223 -12.12 -0.39 15.32
N VAL A 224 -11.53 0.33 16.27
CA VAL A 224 -11.81 1.76 16.43
C VAL A 224 -10.53 2.50 16.07
N LEU A 225 -10.58 3.28 14.99
CA LEU A 225 -9.42 3.90 14.34
C LEU A 225 -9.00 5.18 15.07
N ALA A 226 -8.69 5.03 16.35
CA ALA A 226 -8.12 6.03 17.24
C ALA A 226 -6.60 6.17 17.03
N HIS A 227 -5.96 7.10 17.75
CA HIS A 227 -4.49 7.13 17.78
C HIS A 227 -3.94 5.82 18.39
N VAL A 228 -2.87 5.26 17.81
CA VAL A 228 -2.30 3.96 18.23
C VAL A 228 -1.97 3.90 19.72
N SER A 229 -1.52 5.02 20.32
CA SER A 229 -1.24 5.08 21.75
C SER A 229 -2.50 4.91 22.62
N THR A 230 -3.63 5.45 22.18
CA THR A 230 -4.93 5.30 22.84
C THR A 230 -5.36 3.84 22.83
N THR A 231 -5.26 3.19 21.66
CA THR A 231 -5.58 1.76 21.53
C THR A 231 -4.67 0.90 22.41
N LEU A 232 -3.36 1.14 22.42
CA LEU A 232 -2.40 0.42 23.27
C LEU A 232 -2.69 0.61 24.77
N GLU A 233 -3.10 1.80 25.21
CA GLU A 233 -3.53 2.04 26.59
C GLU A 233 -4.79 1.23 26.93
N LEU A 234 -5.79 1.24 26.06
CA LEU A 234 -7.03 0.50 26.25
C LEU A 234 -6.81 -1.02 26.26
N MET A 235 -5.90 -1.52 25.43
CA MET A 235 -5.47 -2.93 25.48
C MET A 235 -4.88 -3.29 26.86
N ARG A 236 -4.02 -2.44 27.44
CA ARG A 236 -3.48 -2.66 28.79
C ARG A 236 -4.56 -2.66 29.87
N ARG A 237 -5.67 -1.97 29.63
CA ARG A 237 -6.85 -1.93 30.50
C ARG A 237 -7.83 -3.10 30.26
N GLY A 238 -7.57 -3.95 29.26
CA GLY A 238 -8.40 -5.12 28.94
C GLY A 238 -9.58 -4.84 28.03
N ALA A 239 -9.59 -3.72 27.31
CA ALA A 239 -10.64 -3.43 26.32
C ALA A 239 -10.62 -4.47 25.17
N PRO A 240 -11.77 -4.79 24.56
CA PRO A 240 -11.89 -5.83 23.53
C PRO A 240 -11.40 -5.29 22.17
N VAL A 241 -10.07 -5.24 22.02
CA VAL A 241 -9.41 -4.79 20.79
C VAL A 241 -9.07 -6.00 19.92
N ASP A 242 -9.56 -5.98 18.68
CA ASP A 242 -9.22 -6.96 17.65
C ASP A 242 -8.09 -6.48 16.74
N LEU A 243 -8.28 -5.34 16.06
CA LEU A 243 -7.28 -4.71 15.20
C LEU A 243 -6.83 -3.35 15.76
N VAL A 244 -5.56 -3.02 15.54
CA VAL A 244 -4.89 -1.76 15.95
C VAL A 244 -4.51 -0.95 14.72
#